data_AF-A0A2E5HTS9-F1
#
_entry.id   AF-A0A2E5HTS9-F1
#
_cell.length_a   1.000
_cell.length_b   1.000
_cell.length_c   1.000
_cell.angle_alpha   90.00
_cell.angle_beta   90.00
_cell.angle_gamma   90.00
#
_symmetry.space_group_name_H-M   'P 1'
#
loop_
_entity.id
_entity.type
_entity.pdbx_description
1 polymer ?
#
loop_
_entity_poly.entity_id
_entity_poly.type
_entity_poly.pdbx_seq_one_letter_code
_entity_poly.pdbx_strand_id
1 'polypeptide(L)'
;MIDPENFPEKQVQVLKDIYQICLGIKSNKDKYININKAHTTIGAAIFYGPHNREVQCQGTSLESIRTNEKVEDHVYSRNQSGKFFMDHDFSSFEEFFDWYWTKASIFVYVTKEQNRRLKPFQMESYMADWKETYRKAGIKLISEI
;
A
#
# COMPACT_ATOMS: atom_id res chain seq x y z
N MET A 1 5.98 14.72 -9.74
CA MET A 1 6.28 13.31 -10.02
C MET A 1 7.56 12.98 -9.31
N ILE A 2 7.57 11.91 -8.51
CA ILE A 2 8.76 11.46 -7.81
C ILE A 2 9.69 10.81 -8.82
N ASP A 3 10.95 11.22 -8.81
CA ASP A 3 11.97 10.71 -9.72
C ASP A 3 12.60 9.41 -9.15
N PRO A 4 12.46 8.26 -9.83
CA PRO A 4 13.05 6.99 -9.42
C PRO A 4 14.57 7.02 -9.29
N GLU A 5 15.28 7.94 -9.95
CA GLU A 5 16.75 8.04 -9.88
C GLU A 5 17.25 8.42 -8.47
N ASN A 6 16.38 8.98 -7.63
CA ASN A 6 16.71 9.31 -6.24
C ASN A 6 16.69 8.11 -5.28
N PHE A 7 16.39 6.91 -5.78
CA PHE A 7 16.23 5.70 -4.96
C PHE A 7 17.30 4.66 -5.27
N PRO A 8 17.61 3.75 -4.32
CA PRO A 8 18.56 2.67 -4.57
C PRO A 8 18.21 1.87 -5.84
N GLU A 9 19.16 1.70 -6.75
CA GLU A 9 18.95 1.07 -8.07
C GLU A 9 18.26 -0.30 -7.95
N LYS A 10 18.69 -1.12 -6.99
CA LYS A 10 18.06 -2.43 -6.73
C LYS A 10 16.58 -2.29 -6.43
N GLN A 11 16.18 -1.29 -5.64
CA GLN A 11 14.79 -1.00 -5.27
C GLN A 11 13.96 -0.66 -6.50
N VAL A 12 14.46 0.25 -7.32
CA VAL A 12 13.84 0.64 -8.58
C VAL A 12 13.65 -0.58 -9.49
N GLN A 13 14.66 -1.45 -9.62
CA GLN A 13 14.57 -2.64 -10.46
C GLN A 13 13.46 -3.60 -10.03
N VAL A 14 13.31 -3.87 -8.73
CA VAL A 14 12.20 -4.73 -8.26
C VAL A 14 10.85 -4.08 -8.48
N LEU A 15 10.75 -2.75 -8.33
CA LEU A 15 9.50 -2.06 -8.64
C LEU A 15 9.18 -2.12 -10.14
N LYS A 16 10.20 -2.08 -11.02
CA LYS A 16 10.02 -2.34 -12.46
C LYS A 16 9.52 -3.76 -12.71
N ASP A 17 10.11 -4.76 -12.06
CA ASP A 17 9.68 -6.16 -12.19
C ASP A 17 8.23 -6.34 -11.71
N ILE A 18 7.87 -5.77 -10.56
CA ILE A 18 6.50 -5.76 -10.03
C ILE A 18 5.55 -5.08 -11.00
N TYR A 19 5.92 -3.93 -11.55
CA TYR A 19 5.11 -3.22 -12.55
C TYR A 19 4.82 -4.11 -13.76
N GLN A 20 5.84 -4.77 -14.32
CA GLN A 20 5.66 -5.69 -15.44
C GLN A 20 4.78 -6.91 -15.08
N ILE A 21 4.95 -7.47 -13.89
CA ILE A 21 4.09 -8.56 -13.39
C ILE A 21 2.62 -8.09 -13.32
N CYS A 22 2.37 -6.90 -12.78
CA CYS A 22 1.02 -6.35 -12.65
C CYS A 22 0.40 -6.06 -14.01
N LEU A 23 1.16 -5.52 -14.96
CA LEU A 23 0.72 -5.34 -16.36
C LEU A 23 0.38 -6.68 -17.03
N GLY A 24 1.19 -7.72 -16.81
CA GLY A 24 0.93 -9.06 -17.32
C GLY A 24 -0.38 -9.64 -16.79
N ILE A 25 -0.65 -9.49 -15.50
CA ILE A 25 -1.91 -9.90 -14.88
C ILE A 25 -3.09 -9.11 -15.46
N LYS A 26 -2.98 -7.77 -15.53
CA LYS A 26 -4.01 -6.88 -16.08
C LYS A 26 -4.35 -7.21 -17.53
N SER A 27 -3.34 -7.45 -18.36
CA SER A 27 -3.49 -7.81 -19.78
C SER A 27 -4.18 -9.16 -19.98
N ASN A 28 -4.19 -10.02 -18.96
CA ASN A 28 -4.83 -11.34 -18.99
C ASN A 28 -6.10 -11.40 -18.12
N LYS A 29 -6.66 -10.25 -17.70
CA LYS A 29 -7.79 -10.18 -16.75
C LYS A 29 -9.00 -11.03 -17.15
N ASP A 30 -9.29 -11.12 -18.45
CA ASP A 30 -10.46 -11.85 -18.98
C ASP A 30 -10.29 -13.38 -18.88
N LYS A 31 -9.07 -13.88 -18.61
CA LYS A 31 -8.80 -15.30 -18.37
C LYS A 31 -9.13 -15.74 -16.94
N TYR A 32 -9.39 -14.81 -16.03
CA TYR A 32 -9.68 -15.13 -14.64
C TYR A 32 -11.18 -15.34 -14.44
N ILE A 33 -11.58 -16.52 -13.97
CA ILE A 33 -12.97 -16.83 -13.59
C ILE A 33 -13.48 -15.88 -12.48
N ASN A 34 -12.57 -15.44 -11.60
CA ASN A 34 -12.88 -14.51 -10.52
C ASN A 34 -11.86 -13.38 -10.50
N ILE A 35 -12.29 -12.18 -10.92
CA ILE A 35 -11.45 -10.98 -10.99
C ILE A 35 -10.82 -10.60 -9.64
N ASN A 36 -11.46 -10.95 -8.51
CA ASN A 36 -10.91 -10.69 -7.18
C ASN A 36 -9.62 -11.48 -6.92
N LYS A 37 -9.39 -12.60 -7.61
CA LYS A 37 -8.09 -13.28 -7.57
C LYS A 37 -7.01 -12.41 -8.22
N ALA A 38 -7.30 -11.79 -9.36
CA ALA A 38 -6.36 -10.87 -10.00
C ALA A 38 -6.04 -9.66 -9.10
N HIS A 39 -7.05 -9.04 -8.47
CA HIS A 39 -6.83 -7.98 -7.48
C HIS A 39 -5.93 -8.44 -6.33
N THR A 40 -6.21 -9.61 -5.77
CA THR A 40 -5.43 -10.14 -4.65
C THR A 40 -3.99 -10.44 -5.04
N THR A 41 -3.76 -10.99 -6.24
CA THR A 41 -2.41 -11.28 -6.76
C THR A 41 -1.62 -10.01 -7.03
N ILE A 42 -2.21 -9.01 -7.69
CA ILE A 42 -1.55 -7.71 -7.92
C ILE A 42 -1.22 -7.04 -6.59
N GLY A 43 -2.20 -6.99 -5.68
CA GLY A 43 -1.97 -6.43 -4.35
C GLY A 43 -0.85 -7.14 -3.60
N ALA A 44 -0.79 -8.47 -3.66
CA ALA A 44 0.29 -9.24 -3.05
C ALA A 44 1.66 -8.93 -3.65
N ALA A 45 1.76 -8.79 -4.98
CA ALA A 45 3.00 -8.41 -5.65
C ALA A 45 3.49 -7.02 -5.19
N ILE A 46 2.58 -6.05 -5.10
CA ILE A 46 2.89 -4.68 -4.66
C ILE A 46 3.35 -4.63 -3.20
N PHE A 47 2.75 -5.44 -2.32
CA PHE A 47 2.97 -5.34 -0.87
C PHE A 47 4.13 -6.19 -0.40
N TYR A 48 4.26 -7.40 -0.95
CA TYR A 48 5.27 -8.36 -0.50
C TYR A 48 6.49 -8.41 -1.43
N GLY A 49 6.37 -7.96 -2.68
CA GLY A 49 7.51 -7.93 -3.61
C GLY A 49 8.68 -7.06 -3.11
N PRO A 50 8.44 -5.87 -2.54
CA PRO A 50 9.49 -4.99 -2.01
C PRO A 50 10.11 -5.46 -0.66
N HIS A 51 10.01 -6.73 -0.28
CA HIS A 51 10.45 -7.24 1.03
C HIS A 51 11.88 -6.79 1.40
N ASN A 52 12.07 -6.33 2.65
CA ASN A 52 13.32 -5.75 3.19
C ASN A 52 13.77 -4.42 2.56
N ARG A 53 12.87 -3.64 1.95
CA ARG A 53 13.18 -2.34 1.30
C ARG A 53 12.37 -1.22 1.93
N GLU A 54 12.75 0.03 1.66
CA GLU A 54 12.16 1.23 2.25
C GLU A 54 10.67 1.35 1.91
N VAL A 55 9.83 0.77 2.77
CA VAL A 55 8.42 1.09 2.90
C VAL A 55 8.35 2.37 3.74
N GLN A 56 7.41 3.28 3.45
CA GLN A 56 7.35 4.57 4.13
C GLN A 56 6.53 4.46 5.42
N CYS A 57 7.23 4.39 6.56
CA CYS A 57 6.61 4.58 7.86
C CYS A 57 6.20 6.05 7.98
N GLN A 58 4.91 6.34 7.92
CA GLN A 58 4.38 7.71 8.01
C GLN A 58 3.80 8.03 9.40
N GLY A 59 4.03 7.15 10.38
CA GLY A 59 3.67 7.42 11.77
C GLY A 59 3.53 6.16 12.62
N THR A 60 3.49 6.40 13.93
CA THR A 60 3.24 5.38 14.96
C THR A 60 2.10 5.83 15.85
N SER A 61 1.19 4.93 16.19
CA SER A 61 0.11 5.25 17.12
C SER A 61 0.64 5.52 18.53
N LEU A 62 0.00 6.44 19.25
CA LEU A 62 0.36 6.72 20.64
C LEU A 62 0.29 5.45 21.51
N GLU A 63 -0.67 4.56 21.27
CA GLU A 63 -0.82 3.32 22.04
C GLU A 63 0.31 2.34 21.74
N SER A 64 0.75 2.23 20.48
CA SER A 64 1.92 1.42 20.10
C SER A 64 3.19 1.88 20.80
N ILE A 65 3.39 3.19 20.94
CA ILE A 65 4.50 3.75 21.71
C ILE A 65 4.36 3.35 23.19
N ARG A 66 3.15 3.48 23.75
CA ARG A 66 2.87 3.24 25.17
C ARG A 66 3.01 1.76 25.58
N THR A 67 2.59 0.84 24.72
CA THR A 67 2.61 -0.61 24.98
C THR A 67 3.84 -1.31 24.41
N ASN A 68 4.65 -0.60 23.62
CA ASN A 68 5.73 -1.18 22.81
C ASN A 68 5.26 -2.27 21.83
N GLU A 69 3.98 -2.25 21.42
CA GLU A 69 3.41 -3.17 20.45
C GLU A 69 3.37 -2.51 19.07
N LYS A 70 4.11 -3.10 18.11
CA LYS A 70 4.21 -2.59 16.74
C LYS A 70 3.72 -3.64 15.73
N VAL A 71 2.58 -3.34 15.12
CA VAL A 71 2.04 -4.05 13.96
C VAL A 71 2.02 -3.08 12.79
N GLU A 72 2.58 -3.50 11.67
CA GLU A 72 2.49 -2.74 10.42
C GLU A 72 1.07 -2.80 9.88
N ASP A 73 0.46 -1.64 9.71
CA ASP A 73 -0.79 -1.48 8.98
C ASP A 73 -0.52 -0.63 7.75
N HIS A 74 -0.71 -1.23 6.58
CA HIS A 74 -0.66 -0.51 5.34
C HIS A 74 -1.90 0.34 5.19
N VAL A 75 -1.66 1.62 5.00
CA VAL A 75 -2.68 2.66 4.95
C VAL A 75 -3.71 2.39 3.86
N TYR A 76 -3.22 1.91 2.72
CA TYR A 76 -4.02 1.45 1.60
C TYR A 76 -4.05 -0.07 1.65
N SER A 77 -5.22 -0.70 1.67
CA SER A 77 -5.27 -2.16 1.80
C SER A 77 -4.83 -2.86 0.52
N ARG A 78 -4.19 -4.04 0.68
CA ARG A 78 -3.69 -4.89 -0.42
C ARG A 78 -4.71 -5.09 -1.54
N ASN A 79 -5.93 -5.49 -1.19
CA ASN A 79 -6.97 -5.79 -2.18
C ASN A 79 -7.40 -4.52 -2.93
N GLN A 80 -7.50 -3.38 -2.24
CA GLN A 80 -7.85 -2.12 -2.87
C GLN A 80 -6.72 -1.60 -3.77
N SER A 81 -5.45 -1.80 -3.40
CA SER A 81 -4.32 -1.48 -4.29
C SER A 81 -4.33 -2.33 -5.56
N GLY A 82 -4.69 -3.61 -5.46
CA GLY A 82 -4.87 -4.46 -6.62
C GLY A 82 -6.04 -4.03 -7.51
N LYS A 83 -7.17 -3.65 -6.90
CA LYS A 83 -8.33 -3.11 -7.62
C LYS A 83 -7.98 -1.78 -8.31
N PHE A 84 -7.35 -0.85 -7.59
CA PHE A 84 -6.95 0.44 -8.12
C PHE A 84 -6.04 0.28 -9.35
N PHE A 85 -5.05 -0.62 -9.29
CA PHE A 85 -4.18 -0.89 -10.44
C PHE A 85 -4.94 -1.46 -11.65
N MET A 86 -5.97 -2.29 -11.44
CA MET A 86 -6.78 -2.81 -12.53
C MET A 86 -7.66 -1.74 -13.19
N ASP A 87 -8.23 -0.86 -12.37
CA ASP A 87 -9.15 0.19 -12.80
C ASP A 87 -8.40 1.41 -13.40
N HIS A 88 -7.14 1.63 -13.00
CA HIS A 88 -6.31 2.74 -13.46
C HIS A 88 -5.34 2.31 -14.54
N ASP A 89 -5.07 3.17 -15.52
CA ASP A 89 -4.08 2.89 -16.56
C ASP A 89 -2.76 3.59 -16.25
N PHE A 90 -1.78 2.79 -15.84
CA PHE A 90 -0.40 3.24 -15.72
C PHE A 90 0.26 3.03 -17.07
N SER A 91 0.41 4.11 -17.83
CA SER A 91 0.99 4.09 -19.17
C SER A 91 2.51 3.96 -19.13
N SER A 92 3.13 4.32 -18.01
CA SER A 92 4.57 4.27 -17.79
C SER A 92 4.94 3.73 -16.41
N PHE A 93 6.20 3.34 -16.25
CA PHE A 93 6.72 2.93 -14.95
C PHE A 93 6.74 4.11 -13.98
N GLU A 94 6.99 5.33 -14.46
CA GLU A 94 7.09 6.53 -13.66
C GLU A 94 5.74 6.88 -13.01
N GLU A 95 4.63 6.70 -13.73
CA GLU A 95 3.28 6.86 -13.17
C GLU A 95 2.99 5.81 -12.09
N PHE A 96 3.35 4.55 -12.33
CA PHE A 96 3.25 3.49 -11.33
C PHE A 96 4.10 3.79 -10.10
N PHE A 97 5.33 4.25 -10.30
CA PHE A 97 6.29 4.54 -9.25
C PHE A 97 5.80 5.69 -8.36
N ASP A 98 5.32 6.78 -8.98
CA ASP A 98 4.75 7.93 -8.28
C ASP A 98 3.54 7.52 -7.42
N TRP A 99 2.63 6.72 -7.98
CA TRP A 99 1.49 6.17 -7.22
C TRP A 99 1.93 5.22 -6.11
N TYR A 100 2.88 4.32 -6.39
CA TYR A 100 3.40 3.38 -5.43
C TYR A 100 3.96 4.12 -4.21
N TRP A 101 4.80 5.13 -4.46
CA TRP A 101 5.46 5.89 -3.41
C TRP A 101 4.48 6.80 -2.65
N THR A 102 3.57 7.47 -3.34
CA THR A 102 2.62 8.39 -2.67
C THR A 102 1.48 7.68 -1.95
N LYS A 103 1.25 6.39 -2.24
CA LYS A 103 0.14 5.63 -1.67
C LYS A 103 0.54 4.23 -1.23
N ALA A 104 0.76 3.31 -2.17
CA ALA A 104 0.80 1.88 -1.86
C ALA A 104 1.94 1.46 -0.90
N SER A 105 3.04 2.21 -0.86
CA SER A 105 4.17 1.99 0.05
C SER A 105 4.00 2.63 1.43
N ILE A 106 2.88 3.28 1.73
CA ILE A 106 2.70 3.93 3.02
C ILE A 106 2.17 2.93 4.05
N PHE A 107 2.82 2.89 5.22
CA PHE A 107 2.36 2.16 6.37
C PHE A 107 2.53 2.96 7.66
N VAL A 108 1.87 2.50 8.71
CA VAL A 108 2.00 3.03 10.07
C VAL A 108 2.12 1.88 11.06
N TYR A 109 2.65 2.18 12.24
CA TYR A 109 2.62 1.24 13.36
C TYR A 109 1.40 1.45 14.25
N VAL A 110 0.65 0.37 14.47
CA VAL A 110 -0.51 0.29 15.36
C VAL A 110 -0.43 -0.94 16.26
N THR A 111 -1.26 -1.05 17.28
CA THR A 111 -1.40 -2.30 18.06
C THR A 111 -2.28 -3.30 17.31
N LYS A 112 -2.24 -4.59 17.68
CA LYS A 112 -3.14 -5.61 17.10
C LYS A 112 -4.61 -5.24 17.26
N GLU A 113 -4.96 -4.66 18.41
CA GLU A 113 -6.34 -4.26 18.69
C GLU A 113 -6.78 -3.07 17.84
N GLN A 114 -5.90 -2.09 17.64
CA GLN A 114 -6.16 -0.98 16.72
C GLN A 114 -6.29 -1.45 15.27
N ASN A 115 -5.44 -2.38 14.82
CA ASN A 115 -5.56 -2.97 13.48
C ASN A 115 -6.93 -3.65 13.29
N ARG A 116 -7.42 -4.40 14.28
CA ARG A 116 -8.79 -4.96 14.24
C ARG A 116 -9.86 -3.89 14.12
N ARG A 117 -9.74 -2.78 14.85
CA ARG A 117 -10.66 -1.63 14.79
C ARG A 117 -10.66 -0.91 13.45
N LEU A 118 -9.57 -0.98 12.67
CA LEU A 118 -9.46 -0.33 11.36
C LEU A 118 -10.23 -1.05 10.25
N LYS A 119 -10.43 -2.37 10.36
CA LYS A 119 -11.05 -3.20 9.31
C LYS A 119 -12.37 -2.63 8.74
N PRO A 120 -13.32 -2.11 9.56
CA PRO A 120 -14.56 -1.53 9.03
C PRO A 120 -14.34 -0.24 8.23
N PHE A 121 -13.27 0.51 8.50
CA PHE A 121 -12.98 1.80 7.88
C PHE A 121 -12.05 1.69 6.65
N GLN A 122 -11.32 0.58 6.51
CA GLN A 122 -10.38 0.34 5.40
C GLN A 122 -11.05 0.14 4.03
N MET A 123 -12.37 -0.06 3.98
CA MET A 123 -13.10 -0.11 2.71
C MET A 123 -13.23 1.28 2.05
N GLU A 124 -13.13 2.36 2.82
CA GLU A 124 -13.34 3.74 2.36
C GLU A 124 -12.02 4.54 2.19
N SER A 125 -10.87 4.01 2.63
CA SER A 125 -9.60 4.77 2.71
C SER A 125 -9.00 5.17 1.36
N TYR A 126 -9.41 4.55 0.25
CA TYR A 126 -8.94 4.93 -1.08
C TYR A 126 -9.53 6.23 -1.61
N MET A 127 -10.62 6.73 -1.01
CA MET A 127 -11.38 7.89 -1.49
C MET A 127 -11.29 9.13 -0.58
N ALA A 128 -10.61 9.01 0.57
CA ALA A 128 -10.44 10.10 1.55
C ALA A 128 -8.98 10.24 1.98
N ASP A 129 -8.64 11.33 2.68
CA ASP A 129 -7.36 11.42 3.39
C ASP A 129 -7.25 10.23 4.36
N TRP A 130 -6.23 9.42 4.18
CA TRP A 130 -6.07 8.21 4.96
C TRP A 130 -5.91 8.46 6.46
N LYS A 131 -5.39 9.63 6.85
CA LYS A 131 -5.27 10.01 8.27
C LYS A 131 -6.65 10.09 8.94
N GLU A 132 -7.68 10.45 8.18
CA GLU A 132 -9.06 10.48 8.63
C GLU A 132 -9.58 9.08 9.01
N THR A 133 -9.15 8.03 8.29
CA THR A 133 -9.50 6.64 8.62
C THR A 133 -9.04 6.28 10.03
N TYR A 134 -7.81 6.63 10.41
CA TYR A 134 -7.29 6.40 11.75
C TYR A 134 -7.99 7.28 12.79
N ARG A 135 -8.27 8.54 12.47
CA ARG A 135 -9.01 9.45 13.36
C ARG A 135 -10.41 8.93 13.66
N LYS A 136 -11.17 8.47 12.65
CA LYS A 136 -12.49 7.84 12.80
C LYS A 136 -12.43 6.57 13.63
N ALA A 137 -11.36 5.78 13.45
CA ALA A 137 -11.11 4.60 14.26
C ALA A 137 -10.66 4.93 15.69
N GLY A 138 -10.53 6.21 16.09
CA GLY A 138 -10.09 6.65 17.41
C GLY A 138 -8.61 6.40 17.67
N ILE A 139 -7.79 6.36 16.61
CA ILE A 139 -6.36 6.13 16.66
C ILE A 139 -5.64 7.46 16.45
N LYS A 140 -4.86 7.86 17.45
CA LYS A 140 -3.99 9.04 17.36
C LYS A 140 -2.62 8.60 16.84
N LEU A 141 -2.33 8.95 15.59
CA LEU A 141 -1.01 8.80 15.01
C LEU A 141 -0.11 9.96 15.44
N ILE A 142 1.12 9.64 15.78
CA ILE A 142 2.21 10.61 15.91
C ILE A 142 3.06 10.42 14.65
N SER A 143 3.05 11.43 13.79
CA SER A 143 3.99 11.48 12.66
C SER A 143 5.40 11.54 13.23
N GLU A 144 6.32 10.76 12.68
CA GLU A 144 7.75 10.99 12.93
C GLU A 144 8.07 12.43 12.50
N ILE A 145 8.75 13.18 13.37
CA ILE A 145 9.30 14.52 13.09
C ILE A 145 10.55 14.33 12.24
#